data_AF-A0AAE0NTC9-F1
#
_entry.id   AF-A0AAE0NTC9-F1
#
_cell.length_a   1.000
_cell.length_b   1.000
_cell.length_c   1.000
_cell.angle_alpha   90.00
_cell.angle_beta   90.00
_cell.angle_gamma   90.00
#
_symmetry.space_group_name_H-M   'P 1'
#
loop_
_entity.id
_entity.type
_entity.pdbx_description
1 polymer ?
#
loop_
_entity_poly.entity_id
_entity_poly.type
_entity_poly.pdbx_seq_one_letter_code
_entity_poly.pdbx_strand_id
1 'polypeptide(L)'
;MLNLAGQVSGSGSQQINVVALDGPAPGALVGTAIFASGSSATINSFACRSQMCYSLQIADGKTGSVAFTETQGVGVTMTYDC
;
A
#
# COMPACT_ATOMS: atom_id res chain seq x y z
N MET A 1 8.99 -2.02 -2.67
CA MET A 1 7.94 -2.53 -3.57
C MET A 1 6.81 -3.12 -2.75
N LEU A 2 5.58 -2.65 -2.98
CA LEU A 2 4.34 -3.24 -2.48
C LEU A 2 3.84 -4.26 -3.51
N ASN A 3 3.49 -5.48 -3.10
CA ASN A 3 3.00 -6.53 -3.98
C ASN A 3 1.72 -7.15 -3.44
N LEU A 4 0.76 -7.44 -4.33
CA LEU A 4 -0.54 -8.02 -4.01
C LEU A 4 -0.67 -9.38 -4.69
N ALA A 5 -0.49 -10.44 -3.90
CA ALA A 5 -0.67 -11.82 -4.37
C ALA A 5 -2.06 -12.34 -3.96
N GLY A 6 -2.66 -13.18 -4.83
CA GLY A 6 -3.95 -13.82 -4.59
C GLY A 6 -5.17 -13.13 -5.20
N GLN A 7 -6.36 -13.67 -4.92
CA GLN A 7 -7.62 -13.15 -5.42
C GLN A 7 -8.01 -11.90 -4.60
N VAL A 8 -8.01 -10.75 -5.26
CA VAL A 8 -8.43 -9.47 -4.69
C VAL A 8 -9.90 -9.27 -5.05
N SER A 9 -10.73 -9.00 -4.04
CA SER A 9 -12.13 -8.60 -4.23
C SER A 9 -12.33 -7.21 -3.67
N GLY A 10 -13.30 -6.46 -4.19
CA GLY A 10 -13.50 -5.09 -3.76
C GLY A 10 -14.72 -4.45 -4.39
N SER A 11 -15.10 -3.30 -3.86
CA SER A 11 -16.15 -2.44 -4.39
C SER A 11 -15.64 -1.01 -4.49
N GLY A 12 -16.12 -0.24 -5.47
CA GLY A 12 -15.68 1.14 -5.64
C GLY A 12 -14.20 1.27 -6.01
N SER A 13 -13.51 2.27 -5.46
CA SER A 13 -12.11 2.53 -5.78
C SER A 13 -11.18 1.52 -5.10
N GLN A 14 -10.25 1.00 -5.91
CA GLN A 14 -9.14 0.16 -5.45
C GLN A 14 -7.81 0.93 -5.42
N GLN A 15 -7.85 2.23 -5.66
CA GLN A 15 -6.66 3.08 -5.55
C GLN A 15 -6.39 3.42 -4.09
N ILE A 16 -5.18 3.13 -3.62
CA ILE A 16 -4.72 3.32 -2.25
C ILE A 16 -3.57 4.32 -2.24
N ASN A 17 -3.72 5.39 -1.48
CA ASN A 17 -2.65 6.31 -1.14
C ASN A 17 -1.83 5.74 0.02
N VAL A 18 -0.52 5.91 -0.08
CA VAL A 18 0.44 5.51 0.95
C VAL A 18 1.04 6.76 1.55
N VAL A 19 0.79 6.97 2.84
CA VAL A 19 1.21 8.16 3.58
C VAL A 19 2.27 7.76 4.60
N ALA A 20 3.39 8.49 4.65
CA ALA A 20 4.39 8.28 5.68
C ALA A 20 3.86 8.73 7.04
N LEU A 21 3.92 7.87 8.05
CA LEU A 21 3.54 8.20 9.43
C LEU A 21 4.71 8.72 10.26
N ASP A 22 5.94 8.46 9.81
CA ASP A 22 7.16 8.81 10.52
C ASP A 22 8.30 9.19 9.57
N GLY A 23 9.44 9.59 10.15
CA GLY A 23 10.63 9.97 9.41
C GLY A 23 10.72 11.47 9.11
N PRO A 24 11.54 11.87 8.11
CA PRO A 24 11.82 13.29 7.83
C PRO A 24 10.63 14.10 7.30
N ALA A 25 9.61 13.43 6.75
CA ALA A 25 8.41 14.08 6.20
C ALA A 25 7.12 13.32 6.60
N PRO A 26 6.73 13.32 7.88
CA PRO A 26 5.48 12.71 8.33
C PRO A 26 4.28 13.39 7.66
N GLY A 27 3.26 12.61 7.30
CA GLY A 27 2.07 13.06 6.57
C GLY A 27 2.25 13.20 5.06
N ALA A 28 3.46 12.99 4.52
CA ALA A 28 3.69 13.08 3.08
C ALA A 28 3.10 11.87 2.33
N LEU A 29 2.47 12.14 1.18
CA LEU A 29 2.10 11.11 0.20
C LEU A 29 3.37 10.59 -0.46
N VAL A 30 3.72 9.33 -0.17
CA VAL A 30 4.95 8.69 -0.66
C VAL A 30 4.71 7.72 -1.81
N GLY A 31 3.45 7.47 -2.15
CA GLY A 31 3.09 6.70 -3.32
C GLY A 31 1.60 6.45 -3.40
N THR A 32 1.19 5.92 -4.54
CA THR A 32 -0.17 5.47 -4.79
C THR A 32 -0.09 4.09 -5.45
N ALA A 33 -0.90 3.16 -4.98
CA ALA A 33 -1.01 1.80 -5.51
C ALA A 33 -2.43 1.53 -5.98
N ILE A 34 -2.59 0.60 -6.92
CA ILE A 34 -3.90 0.02 -7.23
C ILE A 34 -3.89 -1.37 -6.65
N PHE A 35 -4.87 -1.70 -5.80
CA PHE A 35 -4.99 -3.02 -5.24
C PHE A 35 -5.75 -3.91 -6.23
N ALA A 36 -5.00 -4.61 -7.08
CA ALA A 36 -5.51 -5.62 -8.00
C ALA A 36 -4.67 -6.89 -7.89
N SER A 37 -5.20 -8.04 -8.31
CA SER A 37 -4.46 -9.30 -8.29
C SER A 37 -3.19 -9.20 -9.15
N GLY A 38 -2.04 -9.55 -8.58
CA GLY A 38 -0.74 -9.52 -9.27
C GLY A 38 -0.16 -8.12 -9.48
N SER A 39 -0.78 -7.09 -8.91
CA SER A 39 -0.27 -5.72 -9.02
C SER A 39 0.89 -5.47 -8.06
N SER A 40 1.82 -4.65 -8.50
CA SER A 40 2.90 -4.13 -7.67
C SER A 40 3.04 -2.62 -7.84
N ALA A 41 3.51 -1.96 -6.79
CA ALA A 41 3.76 -0.52 -6.79
C ALA A 41 5.08 -0.21 -6.07
N THR A 42 5.80 0.79 -6.58
CA THR A 42 6.93 1.37 -5.86
C THR A 42 6.42 2.55 -5.05
N ILE A 43 6.77 2.56 -3.76
CA ILE A 43 6.54 3.70 -2.86
C ILE A 43 7.90 4.23 -2.45
N ASN A 44 7.98 5.54 -2.24
CA ASN A 44 9.21 6.20 -1.83
C ASN A 44 9.36 6.18 -0.30
N SER A 45 10.59 6.36 0.15
CA SER A 45 10.90 6.72 1.53
C SER A 45 11.91 7.85 1.51
N PHE A 46 11.80 8.80 2.45
CA PHE A 46 12.71 9.94 2.54
C PHE A 46 14.01 9.63 3.29
N ALA A 47 14.09 8.46 3.95
CA ALA A 47 15.29 7.99 4.62
C ALA A 47 15.24 6.47 4.87
N CYS A 48 16.40 5.83 4.80
CA CYS A 48 16.61 4.46 5.23
C CYS A 48 16.66 4.36 6.75
N ARG A 49 15.76 3.57 7.34
CA ARG A 49 15.56 3.47 8.79
C ARG A 49 15.21 2.03 9.16
N SER A 50 15.56 1.62 10.37
CA SER A 50 15.24 0.28 10.91
C SER A 50 13.73 0.03 11.04
N GLN A 51 12.95 1.10 11.21
CA GLN A 51 11.50 1.06 11.20
C GLN A 51 10.96 2.20 10.33
N MET A 52 9.99 1.86 9.49
CA MET A 52 9.26 2.79 8.65
C MET A 52 7.77 2.52 8.81
N CYS A 53 7.00 3.54 9.15
CA CYS A 53 5.57 3.42 9.41
C CYS A 53 4.78 4.10 8.28
N TYR A 54 3.77 3.41 7.75
CA TYR A 54 2.93 3.93 6.68
C TYR A 54 1.44 3.73 6.99
N SER A 55 0.62 4.67 6.55
CA SER A 55 -0.83 4.55 6.50
C SER A 55 -1.27 4.27 5.07
N LEU A 56 -2.18 3.31 4.92
CA LEU A 56 -2.81 2.93 3.67
C LEU A 56 -4.26 3.42 3.70
N GLN A 57 -4.63 4.26 2.74
CA GLN A 57 -5.96 4.89 2.70
C GLN A 57 -6.51 4.82 1.29
N ILE A 58 -7.82 4.58 1.13
CA ILE A 58 -8.46 4.72 -0.19
C ILE A 58 -8.27 6.16 -0.64
N ALA A 59 -7.83 6.34 -1.88
CA ALA A 59 -7.48 7.65 -2.40
C ALA A 59 -8.62 8.66 -2.22
N ASP A 60 -8.25 9.87 -1.81
CA ASP A 60 -9.18 10.92 -1.38
C ASP A 60 -10.34 11.15 -2.35
N GLY A 61 -11.52 11.37 -1.77
CA GLY A 61 -12.76 11.59 -2.51
C GLY A 61 -13.34 10.33 -3.16
N LYS A 62 -12.74 9.15 -2.94
CA LYS A 62 -13.25 7.88 -3.44
C LYS A 62 -13.71 6.99 -2.30
N THR A 63 -14.87 6.37 -2.48
CA THR A 63 -15.36 5.29 -1.62
C THR A 63 -14.95 3.95 -2.21
N GLY A 64 -14.56 3.02 -1.37
CA GLY A 64 -14.36 1.65 -1.80
C GLY A 64 -14.05 0.70 -0.66
N SER A 65 -13.76 -0.53 -1.03
CA SER A 65 -13.23 -1.55 -0.15
C SER A 65 -12.34 -2.47 -0.96
N VAL A 66 -11.33 -3.02 -0.28
CA VAL A 66 -10.51 -4.09 -0.82
C VAL A 66 -10.43 -5.18 0.24
N ALA A 67 -10.64 -6.42 -0.20
CA ALA A 67 -10.60 -7.61 0.62
C ALA A 67 -9.78 -8.69 -0.07
N PHE A 68 -9.11 -9.49 0.75
CA PHE A 68 -8.28 -10.61 0.33
C PHE A 68 -8.88 -11.90 0.85
N THR A 69 -8.87 -12.95 0.03
CA THR A 69 -9.16 -14.30 0.55
C THR A 69 -8.01 -14.72 1.47
N GLU A 70 -8.28 -14.95 2.75
CA GLU A 70 -7.28 -15.45 3.69
C GLU A 70 -6.76 -16.83 3.27
N THR A 71 -5.66 -16.82 2.53
CA THR A 71 -4.97 -18.02 2.05
C THR A 71 -3.47 -17.78 2.21
N GLN A 72 -2.69 -18.83 2.42
CA GLN A 72 -1.25 -18.69 2.58
C GLN A 72 -0.63 -18.00 1.35
N GLY A 73 0.14 -16.94 1.58
CA GLY A 73 0.79 -16.16 0.52
C GLY A 73 -0.11 -15.11 -0.17
N VAL A 74 -1.32 -14.88 0.35
CA VAL A 74 -2.25 -13.86 -0.16
C VAL A 74 -2.28 -12.65 0.77
N GLY A 75 -2.22 -11.45 0.18
CA GLY A 75 -2.28 -10.19 0.93
C GLY A 75 -1.30 -9.14 0.44
N VAL A 76 -1.10 -8.12 1.29
CA VAL A 76 -0.18 -7.01 1.03
C VAL A 76 1.21 -7.39 1.53
N THR A 77 2.15 -7.53 0.61
CA THR A 77 3.57 -7.74 0.94
C THR A 77 4.36 -6.49 0.63
N MET A 78 5.23 -6.07 1.55
CA MET A 78 6.12 -4.95 1.35
C MET A 78 7.56 -5.41 1.44
N THR A 79 8.31 -5.27 0.35
CA THR A 79 9.76 -5.43 0.34
C THR A 79 10.37 -4.04 0.35
N TYR A 80 11.29 -3.80 1.27
CA TYR A 80 12.10 -2.59 1.29
C TYR A 80 13.55 -2.96 0.99
N ASP A 81 14.25 -2.08 0.30
CA ASP A 81 15.67 -2.19 0.07
C ASP A 81 16.31 -0.83 0.37
N CYS A 82 17.38 -0.90 1.14
CA CYS A 82 18.28 0.12 1.63
C CYS A 82 19.62 -0.61 1.82
#